data_AF-A0A1T4VAZ5-F1
#
_entry.id   AF-A0A1T4VAZ5-F1
#
_cell.length_a   1.000
_cell.length_b   1.000
_cell.length_c   1.000
_cell.angle_alpha   90.00
_cell.angle_beta   90.00
_cell.angle_gamma   90.00
#
_symmetry.space_group_name_H-M   'P 1'
#
loop_
_entity.id
_entity.type
_entity.pdbx_description
1 polymer ?
#
loop_
_entity_poly.entity_id
_entity_poly.type
_entity_poly.pdbx_seq_one_letter_code
_entity_poly.pdbx_strand_id
1 'polypeptide(L)'
;MSSKQFGKNFNTTLQKVDDKYSWINDMIKARKELVIQYMNMLNASMPRSSNKNEVCYPSYGDITKFCDHLVDYMSHGHFDLFPKILELIENASGRSLSIANRTLPRIEDTTEYLMKFTDKYAEDLNEAKMATVQKDLSSIGKALEVRFKNEDRLIIALRLVHSIVSG
;
A
#
# COMPACT_ATOMS: atom_id res chain seq x y z
N MET A 1 3.56 12.83 -10.09
CA MET A 1 4.64 12.59 -9.10
C MET A 1 5.73 11.80 -9.82
N SER A 2 7.00 12.23 -9.80
CA SER A 2 8.05 11.52 -10.56
C SER A 2 8.42 10.20 -9.89
N SER A 3 8.75 9.15 -10.66
CA SER A 3 9.25 7.87 -10.13
C SER A 3 10.47 8.04 -9.20
N LYS A 4 11.23 9.13 -9.38
CA LYS A 4 12.40 9.48 -8.55
C LYS A 4 12.07 9.91 -7.12
N GLN A 5 10.80 10.22 -6.81
CA GLN A 5 10.36 10.70 -5.49
C GLN A 5 9.50 9.66 -4.73
N PHE A 6 8.81 8.79 -5.46
CA PHE A 6 7.98 7.74 -4.87
C PHE A 6 8.87 6.68 -4.18
N GLY A 7 8.45 6.14 -3.03
CA GLY A 7 9.17 5.06 -2.36
C GLY A 7 10.27 5.47 -1.38
N LYS A 8 10.85 6.68 -1.47
CA LYS A 8 12.01 7.07 -0.63
C LYS A 8 11.74 7.09 0.88
N ASN A 9 10.48 7.27 1.28
CA ASN A 9 10.07 7.35 2.68
C ASN A 9 9.25 6.14 3.12
N PHE A 10 9.16 5.07 2.30
CA PHE A 10 8.36 3.91 2.65
C PHE A 10 9.16 2.97 3.53
N ASN A 11 8.56 2.59 4.66
CA ASN A 11 9.10 1.55 5.49
C ASN A 11 9.02 0.20 4.74
N THR A 12 10.16 -0.21 4.20
CA THR A 12 10.39 -1.46 3.45
C THR A 12 11.47 -2.33 4.10
N THR A 13 11.97 -1.89 5.27
CA THR A 13 13.02 -2.57 6.02
C THR A 13 12.38 -3.52 7.02
N LEU A 14 12.77 -4.79 6.99
CA LEU A 14 12.32 -5.77 7.96
C LEU A 14 12.73 -5.35 9.38
N GLN A 15 11.84 -5.60 10.31
CA GLN A 15 11.96 -5.16 11.69
C GLN A 15 12.40 -6.35 12.54
N LYS A 16 13.24 -6.09 13.54
CA LYS A 16 13.57 -7.10 14.56
C LYS A 16 12.36 -7.22 15.49
N VAL A 17 11.62 -8.30 15.37
CA VAL A 17 10.40 -8.59 16.12
C VAL A 17 10.46 -10.02 16.64
N ASP A 18 9.79 -10.30 17.76
CA ASP A 18 9.65 -11.68 18.26
C ASP A 18 8.87 -12.53 17.24
N ASP A 19 9.06 -13.85 17.27
CA ASP A 19 8.42 -14.79 16.33
C ASP A 19 6.89 -14.67 16.32
N LYS A 20 6.26 -14.41 17.48
CA LYS A 20 4.82 -14.15 17.59
C LYS A 20 4.32 -12.92 16.81
N TYR A 21 5.23 -12.05 16.38
CA TYR A 21 4.96 -10.83 15.62
C TYR A 21 5.55 -10.89 14.19
N SER A 22 5.91 -12.09 13.70
CA SER A 22 6.47 -12.29 12.35
C SER A 22 5.59 -11.70 11.24
N TRP A 23 4.28 -11.67 11.45
CA TRP A 23 3.28 -11.09 10.54
C TRP A 23 3.51 -9.60 10.24
N ILE A 24 4.21 -8.85 11.11
CA ILE A 24 4.62 -7.47 10.81
C ILE A 24 5.59 -7.46 9.64
N ASN A 25 6.54 -8.40 9.62
CA ASN A 25 7.51 -8.52 8.55
C ASN A 25 6.87 -9.05 7.26
N ASP A 26 5.83 -9.88 7.35
CA ASP A 26 5.09 -10.34 6.19
C ASP A 26 4.36 -9.19 5.50
N MET A 27 3.75 -8.29 6.27
CA MET A 27 3.18 -7.06 5.70
C MET A 27 4.24 -6.15 5.06
N ILE A 28 5.43 -6.01 5.68
CA ILE A 28 6.51 -5.20 5.09
C ILE A 28 7.02 -5.81 3.77
N LYS A 29 7.07 -7.15 3.67
CA LYS A 29 7.39 -7.85 2.42
C LYS A 29 6.31 -7.59 1.36
N ALA A 30 5.03 -7.77 1.70
CA ALA A 30 3.92 -7.53 0.78
C ALA A 30 3.89 -6.07 0.29
N ARG A 31 4.17 -5.11 1.18
CA ARG A 31 4.34 -3.70 0.81
C ARG A 31 5.48 -3.51 -0.18
N LYS A 32 6.63 -4.10 0.08
CA LYS A 32 7.82 -3.99 -0.79
C LYS A 32 7.51 -4.53 -2.20
N GLU A 33 6.82 -5.67 -2.28
CA GLU A 33 6.36 -6.26 -3.54
C GLU A 33 5.41 -5.32 -4.28
N LEU A 34 4.38 -4.79 -3.60
CA LEU A 34 3.46 -3.83 -4.19
C LEU A 34 4.15 -2.57 -4.71
N VAL A 35 5.15 -2.05 -3.97
CA VAL A 35 5.96 -0.90 -4.41
C VAL A 35 6.75 -1.23 -5.68
N ILE A 36 7.36 -2.41 -5.76
CA ILE A 36 8.07 -2.86 -6.96
C ILE A 36 7.12 -2.93 -8.15
N GLN A 37 5.93 -3.52 -7.98
CA GLN A 37 4.94 -3.60 -9.06
C GLN A 37 4.48 -2.21 -9.51
N TYR A 38 4.21 -1.30 -8.58
CA TYR A 38 3.87 0.08 -8.93
C TYR A 38 5.01 0.79 -9.69
N MET A 39 6.27 0.57 -9.30
CA MET A 39 7.41 1.14 -10.03
C MET A 39 7.54 0.56 -11.44
N ASN A 40 7.27 -0.74 -11.63
CA ASN A 40 7.23 -1.37 -12.94
C ASN A 40 6.16 -0.71 -13.84
N MET A 41 4.97 -0.43 -13.29
CA MET A 41 3.89 0.29 -13.98
C MET A 41 4.31 1.70 -14.42
N LEU A 42 5.00 2.44 -13.55
CA LEU A 42 5.52 3.76 -13.89
C LEU A 42 6.59 3.69 -14.99
N ASN A 43 7.51 2.73 -14.90
CA ASN A 43 8.59 2.56 -15.87
C ASN A 43 8.09 2.11 -17.24
N ALA A 44 7.04 1.27 -17.30
CA ALA A 44 6.38 0.89 -18.55
C ALA A 44 5.73 2.09 -19.26
N SER A 45 5.43 3.16 -18.52
CA SER A 45 4.84 4.39 -19.05
C SER A 45 5.87 5.44 -19.50
N MET A 46 7.18 5.12 -19.44
CA MET A 46 8.25 6.03 -19.83
C MET A 46 8.67 5.80 -21.29
N PRO A 47 8.96 6.87 -22.06
CA PRO A 47 9.49 6.73 -23.41
C PRO A 47 10.79 5.92 -23.41
N ARG A 48 10.91 4.95 -24.32
CA ARG A 48 12.10 4.10 -24.45
C ARG A 48 13.19 4.73 -25.33
N SER A 49 12.81 5.68 -26.16
CA SER A 49 13.72 6.41 -27.05
C SER A 49 13.81 7.89 -26.70
N SER A 50 14.76 8.60 -27.31
CA SER A 50 14.88 10.07 -27.22
C SER A 50 13.67 10.82 -27.80
N ASN A 51 12.73 10.11 -28.44
CA ASN A 51 11.50 10.69 -28.93
C ASN A 51 10.54 10.99 -27.78
N LYS A 52 10.51 12.25 -27.34
CA LYS A 52 9.63 12.72 -26.26
C LYS A 52 8.14 12.62 -26.57
N ASN A 53 7.76 12.37 -27.83
CA ASN A 53 6.36 12.22 -28.24
C ASN A 53 5.89 10.75 -28.24
N GLU A 54 6.77 9.79 -27.92
CA GLU A 54 6.40 8.39 -27.77
C GLU A 54 5.61 8.22 -26.45
N VAL A 55 4.32 7.93 -26.57
CA VAL A 55 3.46 7.63 -25.43
C VAL A 55 3.45 6.13 -25.21
N CYS A 56 4.01 5.69 -24.08
CA CYS A 56 4.00 4.29 -23.67
C CYS A 56 2.99 4.11 -22.53
N TYR A 57 2.32 2.96 -22.52
CA TYR A 57 1.45 2.54 -21.42
C TYR A 57 1.82 1.11 -20.99
N PRO A 58 1.52 0.72 -19.74
CA PRO A 58 1.67 -0.67 -19.32
C PRO A 58 0.81 -1.60 -20.18
N SER A 59 1.21 -2.87 -20.30
CA SER A 59 0.34 -3.84 -20.98
C SER A 59 -0.91 -4.14 -20.14
N TYR A 60 -1.95 -4.69 -20.75
CA TYR A 60 -3.16 -5.12 -20.01
C TYR A 60 -2.81 -6.12 -18.91
N GLY A 61 -1.92 -7.07 -19.22
CA GLY A 61 -1.45 -8.04 -18.24
C GLY A 61 -0.68 -7.40 -17.07
N ASP A 62 0.04 -6.30 -17.29
CA ASP A 62 0.71 -5.58 -16.20
C ASP A 62 -0.30 -4.88 -15.29
N ILE A 63 -1.34 -4.26 -15.86
CA ILE A 63 -2.42 -3.63 -15.10
C ILE A 63 -3.18 -4.65 -14.27
N THR A 64 -3.59 -5.76 -14.87
CA THR A 64 -4.32 -6.82 -14.16
C THR A 64 -3.49 -7.34 -12.99
N LYS A 65 -2.21 -7.70 -13.23
CA LYS A 65 -1.31 -8.14 -12.16
C LYS A 65 -1.16 -7.11 -11.05
N PHE A 66 -1.04 -5.84 -11.38
CA PHE A 66 -0.96 -4.77 -10.37
C PHE A 66 -2.26 -4.66 -9.56
N CYS A 67 -3.42 -4.77 -10.21
CA CYS A 67 -4.71 -4.76 -9.51
C CYS A 67 -4.85 -5.96 -8.56
N ASP A 68 -4.48 -7.16 -9.01
CA ASP A 68 -4.51 -8.37 -8.18
C ASP A 68 -3.64 -8.20 -6.92
N HIS A 69 -2.40 -7.76 -7.08
CA HIS A 69 -1.49 -7.49 -5.94
C HIS A 69 -2.03 -6.41 -5.01
N LEU A 70 -2.71 -5.39 -5.54
CA LEU A 70 -3.30 -4.34 -4.74
C LEU A 70 -4.47 -4.87 -3.90
N VAL A 71 -5.33 -5.70 -4.48
CA VAL A 71 -6.43 -6.39 -3.78
C VAL A 71 -5.88 -7.32 -2.71
N ASP A 72 -4.87 -8.12 -3.02
CA ASP A 72 -4.23 -9.04 -2.06
C ASP A 72 -3.64 -8.26 -0.86
N TYR A 73 -2.92 -7.17 -1.14
CA TYR A 73 -2.33 -6.34 -0.10
C TYR A 73 -3.37 -5.62 0.77
N MET A 74 -4.50 -5.19 0.20
CA MET A 74 -5.62 -4.63 0.96
C MET A 74 -6.28 -5.70 1.84
N SER A 75 -6.54 -6.86 1.27
CA SER A 75 -7.18 -8.00 1.93
C SER A 75 -6.34 -8.51 3.10
N HIS A 76 -5.03 -8.67 2.92
CA HIS A 76 -4.10 -9.07 3.99
C HIS A 76 -4.12 -8.05 5.15
N GLY A 77 -4.22 -6.75 4.84
CA GLY A 77 -4.39 -5.72 5.86
C GLY A 77 -5.66 -5.92 6.69
N HIS A 78 -6.82 -5.96 6.02
CA HIS A 78 -8.13 -5.97 6.67
C HIS A 78 -8.50 -7.27 7.36
N PHE A 79 -8.10 -8.42 6.80
CA PHE A 79 -8.53 -9.72 7.32
C PHE A 79 -7.51 -10.41 8.21
N ASP A 80 -6.26 -9.96 8.23
CA ASP A 80 -5.20 -10.59 9.02
C ASP A 80 -4.53 -9.57 9.97
N LEU A 81 -3.93 -8.52 9.40
CA LEU A 81 -3.06 -7.62 10.15
C LEU A 81 -3.80 -6.72 11.15
N PHE A 82 -4.77 -5.94 10.66
CA PHE A 82 -5.42 -4.91 11.47
C PHE A 82 -6.22 -5.50 12.65
N PRO A 83 -6.96 -6.62 12.51
CA PRO A 83 -7.63 -7.27 13.63
C PRO A 83 -6.64 -7.67 14.74
N LYS A 84 -5.50 -8.27 14.39
CA LYS A 84 -4.47 -8.66 15.37
C LYS A 84 -3.88 -7.45 16.11
N ILE A 85 -3.63 -6.35 15.39
CA ILE A 85 -3.14 -5.11 16.00
C ILE A 85 -4.19 -4.53 16.96
N LEU A 86 -5.45 -4.50 16.55
CA LEU A 86 -6.55 -4.00 17.37
C LEU A 86 -6.71 -4.80 18.65
N GLU A 87 -6.75 -6.13 18.57
CA GLU A 87 -6.86 -7.01 19.74
C GLU A 87 -5.74 -6.73 20.76
N LEU A 88 -4.50 -6.60 20.28
CA LEU A 88 -3.35 -6.28 21.15
C LEU A 88 -3.45 -4.87 21.76
N ILE A 89 -3.98 -3.90 21.01
CA ILE A 89 -4.17 -2.53 21.49
C ILE A 89 -5.34 -2.42 22.46
N GLU A 90 -6.46 -3.12 22.25
CA GLU A 90 -7.61 -3.12 23.14
C GLU A 90 -7.27 -3.72 24.51
N ASN A 91 -6.42 -4.75 24.52
CA ASN A 91 -5.85 -5.34 25.74
C ASN A 91 -4.90 -4.36 26.48
N ALA A 92 -4.48 -3.27 25.83
CA ALA A 92 -3.54 -2.30 26.36
C ALA A 92 -4.16 -0.89 26.44
N SER A 93 -4.64 -0.50 27.63
CA SER A 93 -5.25 0.83 27.83
C SER A 93 -4.28 1.98 27.54
N GLY A 94 -4.76 3.07 26.92
CA GLY A 94 -4.06 4.35 26.88
C GLY A 94 -3.79 4.94 25.48
N ARG A 95 -2.60 5.53 25.30
CA ARG A 95 -2.23 6.34 24.12
C ARG A 95 -2.22 5.54 22.81
N SER A 96 -1.96 4.24 22.86
CA SER A 96 -2.00 3.29 21.74
C SER A 96 -3.37 3.24 21.06
N LEU A 97 -4.45 3.14 21.86
CA LEU A 97 -5.83 3.10 21.37
C LEU A 97 -6.21 4.39 20.63
N SER A 98 -5.78 5.55 21.13
CA SER A 98 -6.00 6.83 20.44
C SER A 98 -5.29 6.90 19.09
N ILE A 99 -4.14 6.23 18.90
CA ILE A 99 -3.45 6.21 17.61
C ILE A 99 -4.23 5.32 16.63
N ALA A 100 -4.65 4.13 17.05
CA ALA A 100 -5.45 3.22 16.22
C ALA A 100 -6.74 3.87 15.71
N ASN A 101 -7.52 4.48 16.61
CA ASN A 101 -8.80 5.13 16.28
C ASN A 101 -8.67 6.29 15.27
N ARG A 102 -7.51 6.96 15.20
CA ARG A 102 -7.25 8.02 14.21
C ARG A 102 -6.71 7.51 12.88
N THR A 103 -6.21 6.28 12.87
CA THR A 103 -5.41 5.72 11.78
C THR A 103 -6.25 4.79 10.91
N LEU A 104 -7.09 3.95 11.50
CA LEU A 104 -7.95 3.02 10.78
C LEU A 104 -8.93 3.69 9.82
N PRO A 105 -9.65 4.77 10.19
CA PRO A 105 -10.54 5.45 9.24
C PRO A 105 -9.82 5.94 7.98
N ARG A 106 -8.56 6.41 8.14
CA ARG A 106 -7.75 6.84 7.00
C ARG A 106 -7.31 5.67 6.11
N ILE A 107 -7.15 4.49 6.69
CA ILE A 107 -6.84 3.28 5.93
C ILE A 107 -8.09 2.84 5.16
N GLU A 108 -9.28 2.90 5.77
CA GLU A 108 -10.56 2.63 5.12
C GLU A 108 -10.79 3.57 3.93
N ASP A 109 -10.60 4.89 4.11
CA ASP A 109 -10.68 5.88 3.03
C ASP A 109 -9.77 5.51 1.85
N THR A 110 -8.51 5.11 2.14
CA THR A 110 -7.59 4.69 1.08
C THR A 110 -8.00 3.36 0.46
N THR A 111 -8.63 2.45 1.21
CA THR A 111 -9.10 1.16 0.70
C THR A 111 -10.22 1.37 -0.30
N GLU A 112 -11.22 2.19 0.04
CA GLU A 112 -12.31 2.51 -0.89
C GLU A 112 -11.79 3.16 -2.18
N TYR A 113 -10.83 4.08 -2.05
CA TYR A 113 -10.22 4.73 -3.20
C TYR A 113 -9.44 3.76 -4.10
N LEU A 114 -8.64 2.89 -3.50
CA LEU A 114 -7.83 1.89 -4.22
C LEU A 114 -8.71 0.81 -4.86
N MET A 115 -9.80 0.39 -4.20
CA MET A 115 -10.79 -0.54 -4.77
C MET A 115 -11.48 0.03 -6.01
N LYS A 116 -11.86 1.32 -6.00
CA LYS A 116 -12.43 1.96 -7.20
C LYS A 116 -11.49 1.92 -8.41
N PHE A 117 -10.18 1.96 -8.16
CA PHE A 117 -9.20 1.78 -9.23
C PHE A 117 -9.15 0.34 -9.71
N THR A 118 -9.09 -0.64 -8.81
CA THR A 118 -9.08 -2.05 -9.22
C THR A 118 -10.34 -2.39 -10.00
N ASP A 119 -11.51 -1.93 -9.57
CA ASP A 119 -12.79 -2.14 -10.25
C ASP A 119 -12.79 -1.54 -11.66
N LYS A 120 -12.24 -0.33 -11.82
CA LYS A 120 -12.14 0.32 -13.14
C LYS A 120 -11.32 -0.50 -14.14
N TYR A 121 -10.29 -1.21 -13.66
CA TYR A 121 -9.29 -1.91 -14.47
C TYR A 121 -9.39 -3.44 -14.41
N ALA A 122 -10.31 -4.00 -13.61
CA ALA A 122 -10.49 -5.44 -13.42
C ALA A 122 -10.97 -6.16 -14.68
N GLU A 123 -11.89 -5.52 -15.43
CA GLU A 123 -12.53 -6.13 -16.60
C GLU A 123 -12.63 -5.13 -17.76
N ASP A 124 -12.81 -5.63 -18.98
CA ASP A 124 -13.02 -4.84 -20.20
C ASP A 124 -11.97 -3.74 -20.43
N LEU A 125 -10.68 -4.09 -20.27
CA LEU A 125 -9.58 -3.19 -20.61
C LEU A 125 -9.65 -2.83 -22.10
N ASN A 126 -9.68 -1.53 -22.37
CA ASN A 126 -9.77 -0.97 -23.70
C ASN A 126 -8.93 0.30 -23.82
N GLU A 127 -8.71 0.77 -25.04
CA GLU A 127 -7.86 1.94 -25.31
C GLU A 127 -8.31 3.20 -24.56
N ALA A 128 -9.62 3.40 -24.37
CA ALA A 128 -10.15 4.55 -23.63
C ALA A 128 -9.76 4.51 -22.15
N LYS A 129 -9.82 3.33 -21.51
CA LYS A 129 -9.33 3.15 -20.13
C LYS A 129 -7.82 3.35 -20.06
N MET A 130 -7.07 2.79 -21.02
CA MET A 130 -5.60 2.92 -21.09
C MET A 130 -5.13 4.35 -21.20
N ALA A 131 -5.83 5.18 -21.97
CA ALA A 131 -5.52 6.60 -22.11
C ALA A 131 -5.53 7.35 -20.76
N THR A 132 -6.26 6.83 -19.76
CA THR A 132 -6.36 7.42 -18.42
C THR A 132 -5.42 6.80 -17.38
N VAL A 133 -4.80 5.64 -17.68
CA VAL A 133 -4.00 4.86 -16.72
C VAL A 133 -2.90 5.68 -16.08
N GLN A 134 -2.17 6.48 -16.84
CA GLN A 134 -1.05 7.25 -16.30
C GLN A 134 -1.50 8.28 -15.25
N LYS A 135 -2.64 8.94 -15.49
CA LYS A 135 -3.25 9.90 -14.55
C LYS A 135 -3.72 9.18 -13.28
N ASP A 136 -4.36 8.04 -13.45
CA ASP A 136 -4.90 7.27 -12.34
C ASP A 136 -3.76 6.68 -11.48
N LEU A 137 -2.72 6.11 -12.10
CA LEU A 137 -1.51 5.64 -11.41
C LEU A 137 -0.89 6.75 -10.55
N SER A 138 -0.80 7.99 -11.06
CA SER A 138 -0.29 9.09 -10.24
C SER A 138 -1.17 9.39 -9.02
N SER A 139 -2.47 9.10 -9.07
CA SER A 139 -3.38 9.30 -7.95
C SER A 139 -3.31 8.11 -6.98
N ILE A 140 -3.15 6.90 -7.50
CA ILE A 140 -2.88 5.68 -6.72
C ILE A 140 -1.60 5.81 -5.92
N GLY A 141 -0.51 6.33 -6.50
CA GLY A 141 0.71 6.58 -5.73
C GLY A 141 0.47 7.46 -4.50
N LYS A 142 -0.32 8.53 -4.63
CA LYS A 142 -0.64 9.40 -3.48
C LYS A 142 -1.46 8.65 -2.42
N ALA A 143 -2.43 7.85 -2.84
CA ALA A 143 -3.23 7.04 -1.93
C ALA A 143 -2.38 5.99 -1.19
N LEU A 144 -1.46 5.32 -1.90
CA LEU A 144 -0.51 4.37 -1.30
C LEU A 144 0.41 5.04 -0.28
N GLU A 145 0.91 6.25 -0.56
CA GLU A 145 1.73 7.00 0.40
C GLU A 145 0.96 7.32 1.68
N VAL A 146 -0.30 7.77 1.56
CA VAL A 146 -1.17 8.01 2.71
C VAL A 146 -1.42 6.71 3.47
N ARG A 147 -1.71 5.62 2.75
CA ARG A 147 -1.97 4.31 3.35
C ARG A 147 -0.76 3.81 4.14
N PHE A 148 0.42 3.76 3.52
CA PHE A 148 1.65 3.28 4.15
C PHE A 148 2.02 4.08 5.39
N LYS A 149 1.86 5.41 5.36
CA LYS A 149 2.10 6.28 6.52
C LYS A 149 1.17 5.97 7.68
N ASN A 150 -0.09 5.61 7.41
CA ASN A 150 -1.04 5.24 8.45
C ASN A 150 -0.75 3.82 8.99
N GLU A 151 -0.46 2.86 8.12
CA GLU A 151 -0.03 1.53 8.56
C GLU A 151 1.25 1.59 9.42
N ASP A 152 2.22 2.44 9.09
CA ASP A 152 3.41 2.65 9.93
C ASP A 152 3.04 3.18 11.33
N ARG A 153 2.01 4.03 11.44
CA ARG A 153 1.49 4.48 12.74
C ARG A 153 0.83 3.35 13.53
N LEU A 154 0.15 2.41 12.88
CA LEU A 154 -0.37 1.21 13.54
C LEU A 154 0.77 0.34 14.09
N ILE A 155 1.81 0.11 13.30
CA ILE A 155 3.00 -0.64 13.74
C ILE A 155 3.68 0.06 14.93
N ILE A 156 3.76 1.40 14.93
CA ILE A 156 4.28 2.16 16.08
C ILE A 156 3.38 1.99 17.30
N ALA A 157 2.06 2.09 17.16
CA ALA A 157 1.11 1.92 18.27
C ALA A 157 1.27 0.53 18.91
N LEU A 158 1.42 -0.51 18.10
CA LEU A 158 1.70 -1.87 18.56
C LEU A 158 3.01 -1.97 19.36
N ARG A 159 4.08 -1.32 18.91
CA ARG A 159 5.36 -1.30 19.65
C ARG A 159 5.24 -0.62 21.00
N LEU A 160 4.49 0.48 21.07
CA LEU A 160 4.24 1.18 22.33
C LEU A 160 3.51 0.25 23.32
N VAL A 161 2.52 -0.50 22.84
CA VAL A 161 1.85 -1.53 23.66
C VAL A 161 2.85 -2.57 24.16
N HIS A 162 3.69 -3.12 23.26
CA HIS A 162 4.68 -4.11 23.66
C HIS A 162 5.68 -3.59 24.69
N SER A 163 6.16 -2.35 24.54
CA SER A 163 7.07 -1.73 25.51
C SER A 163 6.41 -1.47 26.88
N ILE A 164 5.09 -1.26 26.93
CA ILE A 164 4.35 -1.05 28.17
C ILE A 164 4.04 -2.37 28.87
N VAL A 165 3.72 -3.43 28.11
CA VAL A 165 3.32 -4.74 28.66
C VAL A 165 4.52 -5.61 29.05
N SER A 166 5.67 -5.43 28.39
CA SER A 166 6.90 -6.19 28.64
C SER A 166 7.86 -5.51 29.62
N GLY A 167 7.48 -4.37 30.21
CA GLY A 167 8.25 -3.63 31.22
C GLY A 167 7.56 -3.68 32.58
#